data_AF-A0A7T5EX96-F1
#
_entry.id   AF-A0A7T5EX96-F1
#
_cell.length_a   1.000
_cell.length_b   1.000
_cell.length_c   1.000
_cell.angle_alpha   90.00
_cell.angle_beta   90.00
_cell.angle_gamma   90.00
#
_symmetry.space_group_name_H-M   'P 1'
#
loop_
_entity.id
_entity.type
_entity.pdbx_description
1 polymer ?
#
loop_
_entity_poly.entity_id
_entity_poly.type
_entity_poly.pdbx_seq_one_letter_code
_entity_poly.pdbx_strand_id
1 'polypeptide(L)'
;MLNGSASGRRIGQFLRDLRAIPTSVLTKSDAPWFRWTGDSSPEGPHGWKSGLQAFTLRIMEDVVPLLNASTAESVRQEIALSLDEQQHPVLIHGDLSPEHILVNTETGEISVIDFGDSGMGDPAYDVMDELLPWYDNPNRNSAVQLKVIALRLTPFVMRQP
;
A
#
# COMPACT_ATOMS: atom_id res chain seq x y z
N MET A 1 -29.04 5.48 5.92
CA MET A 1 -27.83 4.79 6.39
C MET A 1 -27.17 4.16 5.18
N LEU A 2 -25.93 4.56 4.86
CA LEU A 2 -25.18 3.94 3.76
C LEU A 2 -24.93 2.47 4.08
N ASN A 3 -25.27 1.57 3.16
CA ASN A 3 -24.99 0.16 3.30
C ASN A 3 -23.49 -0.06 3.09
N GLY A 4 -22.73 -0.27 4.16
CA GLY A 4 -21.26 -0.41 4.12
C GLY A 4 -20.76 -1.44 3.10
N SER A 5 -21.57 -2.45 2.76
CA SER A 5 -21.22 -3.43 1.73
C SER A 5 -21.16 -2.84 0.31
N ALA A 6 -21.90 -1.76 0.02
CA ALA A 6 -21.93 -1.13 -1.29
C ALA A 6 -20.72 -0.21 -1.51
N SER A 7 -20.34 0.59 -0.51
CA SER A 7 -19.15 1.46 -0.57
C SER A 7 -17.87 0.64 -0.70
N GLY A 8 -17.71 -0.42 0.10
CA GLY A 8 -16.55 -1.31 0.00
C GLY A 8 -16.41 -1.98 -1.37
N ARG A 9 -17.52 -2.35 -2.03
CA ARG A 9 -17.48 -2.88 -3.41
C ARG A 9 -16.99 -1.85 -4.41
N ARG A 10 -17.39 -0.58 -4.25
CA ARG A 10 -16.98 0.51 -5.14
C ARG A 10 -15.50 0.86 -4.95
N ILE A 11 -15.01 0.93 -3.72
CA ILE A 11 -13.57 1.11 -3.42
C ILE A 11 -12.77 -0.05 -4.01
N GLY A 12 -13.22 -1.29 -3.80
CA GLY A 12 -12.57 -2.47 -4.39
C GLY A 12 -12.61 -2.48 -5.93
N GLN A 13 -13.61 -1.85 -6.56
CA GLN A 13 -13.64 -1.68 -8.01
C GLN A 13 -12.65 -0.60 -8.46
N PHE A 14 -12.62 0.56 -7.80
CA PHE A 14 -11.64 1.61 -8.05
C PHE A 14 -10.20 1.08 -7.98
N LEU A 15 -9.87 0.32 -6.94
CA LEU A 15 -8.55 -0.31 -6.79
C LEU A 15 -8.24 -1.29 -7.94
N ARG A 16 -9.21 -2.06 -8.41
CA ARG A 16 -9.01 -2.93 -9.59
C ARG A 16 -8.73 -2.10 -10.84
N ASP A 17 -9.49 -1.03 -11.06
CA ASP A 17 -9.35 -0.17 -12.24
C ASP A 17 -8.01 0.56 -12.23
N LEU A 18 -7.59 1.09 -11.07
CA LEU A 18 -6.30 1.75 -10.89
C LEU A 18 -5.14 0.80 -11.21
N ARG A 19 -5.19 -0.43 -10.69
CA ARG A 19 -4.14 -1.45 -10.86
C ARG A 19 -4.13 -2.07 -12.26
N ALA A 20 -5.23 -1.96 -13.00
CA ALA A 20 -5.32 -2.45 -14.39
C ALA A 20 -4.65 -1.50 -15.39
N ILE A 21 -4.25 -0.29 -14.98
CA ILE A 21 -3.53 0.64 -15.85
C ILE A 21 -2.17 0.02 -16.23
N PRO A 22 -1.90 -0.21 -17.53
CA PRO A 22 -0.66 -0.87 -17.95
C PRO A 22 0.57 -0.06 -17.58
N THR A 23 1.61 -0.74 -17.07
CA THR A 23 2.90 -0.12 -16.75
C THR A 23 3.54 0.62 -17.92
N SER A 24 3.27 0.17 -19.15
CA SER A 24 3.72 0.84 -20.38
C SER A 24 3.10 2.22 -20.61
N VAL A 25 1.92 2.49 -20.06
CA VAL A 25 1.30 3.82 -20.05
C VAL A 25 2.00 4.70 -19.01
N LEU A 26 2.32 4.12 -17.85
CA LEU A 26 2.93 4.81 -16.71
C LEU A 26 4.38 5.22 -16.97
N THR A 27 5.15 4.37 -17.66
CA THR A 27 6.50 4.73 -18.15
C THR A 27 6.47 5.88 -19.17
N LYS A 28 5.38 6.02 -19.94
CA LYS A 28 5.24 7.12 -20.92
C LYS A 28 4.77 8.43 -20.29
N SER A 29 4.05 8.36 -19.17
CA SER A 29 3.57 9.53 -18.44
C SER A 29 4.56 10.03 -17.40
N ASP A 30 5.76 9.44 -17.32
CA ASP A 30 6.78 9.73 -16.29
C ASP A 30 6.23 9.62 -14.86
N ALA A 31 5.33 8.64 -14.64
CA ALA A 31 4.76 8.41 -13.32
C ALA A 31 5.88 7.97 -12.36
N PRO A 32 6.04 8.64 -11.20
CA PRO A 32 7.13 8.34 -10.29
C PRO A 32 6.96 6.97 -9.64
N TRP A 33 8.05 6.38 -9.17
CA TRP A 33 7.98 5.30 -8.18
C TRP A 33 7.41 5.86 -6.87
N PHE A 34 6.60 5.07 -6.18
CA PHE A 34 6.10 5.45 -4.86
C PHE A 34 7.27 5.72 -3.91
N ARG A 35 7.23 6.86 -3.21
CA ARG A 35 8.39 7.45 -2.54
C ARG A 35 8.31 7.31 -1.03
N TRP A 36 8.75 6.17 -0.49
CA TRP A 36 8.83 5.99 0.97
C TRP A 36 9.81 6.93 1.68
N THR A 37 10.87 7.39 1.00
CA THR A 37 11.93 8.21 1.60
C THR A 37 11.75 9.72 1.38
N GLY A 38 10.78 10.13 0.56
CA GLY A 38 10.61 11.53 0.13
C GLY A 38 11.73 12.07 -0.78
N ASP A 39 12.70 11.23 -1.18
CA ASP A 39 13.81 11.68 -2.03
C ASP A 39 13.30 11.98 -3.45
N SER A 40 13.59 13.21 -3.90
CA SER A 40 13.25 13.70 -5.23
C SER A 40 14.39 13.47 -6.24
N SER A 41 15.48 12.85 -5.80
CA SER A 41 16.64 12.60 -6.64
C SER A 41 16.28 11.73 -7.84
N PRO A 42 16.71 12.11 -9.07
CA PRO A 42 16.65 11.22 -10.22
C PRO A 42 17.54 9.97 -10.07
N GLU A 43 18.43 9.94 -9.07
CA GLU A 43 19.18 8.75 -8.62
C GLU A 43 18.46 7.95 -7.53
N GLY A 44 17.22 8.34 -7.18
CA GLY A 44 16.37 7.59 -6.27
C GLY A 44 16.19 6.13 -6.71
N PRO A 45 15.84 5.23 -5.79
CA PRO A 45 15.81 3.80 -6.07
C PRO A 45 15.02 3.49 -7.34
N HIS A 46 15.66 2.82 -8.30
CA HIS A 46 15.12 2.54 -9.64
C HIS A 46 13.94 1.53 -9.65
N GLY A 47 13.34 1.27 -8.48
CA GLY A 47 12.23 0.37 -8.29
C GLY A 47 11.73 0.37 -6.84
N TRP A 48 10.45 0.04 -6.68
CA TRP A 48 9.76 0.01 -5.39
C TRP A 48 10.50 -0.80 -4.30
N LYS A 49 11.11 -1.95 -4.66
CA LYS A 49 11.82 -2.82 -3.71
C LYS A 49 13.08 -2.15 -3.16
N SER A 50 13.85 -1.49 -4.02
CA SER A 50 15.03 -0.73 -3.59
C SER A 50 14.63 0.47 -2.72
N GLY A 51 13.48 1.10 -3.00
CA GLY A 51 12.89 2.16 -2.16
C GLY A 51 12.51 1.66 -0.78
N LEU A 52 11.80 0.53 -0.71
CA LEU A 52 11.45 -0.11 0.55
C LEU A 52 12.68 -0.52 1.36
N GLN A 53 13.71 -1.06 0.71
CA GLN A 53 14.99 -1.41 1.35
C GLN A 53 15.71 -0.17 1.90
N ALA A 54 15.81 0.91 1.12
CA ALA A 54 16.43 2.15 1.56
C ALA A 54 15.68 2.78 2.73
N PHE A 55 14.35 2.81 2.68
CA PHE A 55 13.51 3.29 3.77
C PHE A 55 13.69 2.46 5.04
N THR A 56 13.71 1.14 4.89
CA THR A 56 13.97 0.20 5.98
C THR A 56 15.32 0.45 6.65
N LEU A 57 16.38 0.66 5.86
CA LEU A 57 17.70 0.98 6.38
C LEU A 57 17.67 2.27 7.20
N ARG A 58 17.00 3.31 6.70
CA ARG A 58 16.82 4.56 7.47
C ARG A 58 16.05 4.36 8.77
N ILE A 59 15.02 3.52 8.80
CA ILE A 59 14.34 3.18 10.06
C ILE A 59 15.33 2.54 11.04
N MET A 60 16.14 1.60 10.57
CA MET A 60 17.12 0.90 11.40
C MET A 60 18.23 1.82 11.93
N GLU A 61 18.66 2.80 11.14
CA GLU A 61 19.74 3.73 11.48
C GLU A 61 19.25 4.93 12.30
N ASP A 62 18.14 5.55 11.89
CA ASP A 62 17.67 6.83 12.45
C ASP A 62 16.65 6.65 13.57
N VAL A 63 15.78 5.64 13.48
CA VAL A 63 14.61 5.49 14.37
C VAL A 63 14.86 4.46 15.47
N VAL A 64 15.32 3.26 15.11
CA VAL A 64 15.51 2.14 16.05
C VAL A 64 16.38 2.49 17.26
N PRO A 65 17.48 3.26 17.14
CA PRO A 65 18.28 3.66 18.30
C PRO A 65 17.55 4.56 19.30
N LEU A 66 16.45 5.20 18.89
CA LEU A 66 15.64 6.07 19.74
C LEU A 66 14.54 5.31 20.50
N LEU A 67 14.35 4.02 20.20
CA LEU A 67 13.30 3.20 20.79
C LEU A 67 13.80 2.44 22.03
N ASN A 68 12.88 2.08 22.92
CA ASN A 68 13.20 1.13 23.98
C ASN A 68 13.47 -0.28 23.41
N ALA A 69 14.13 -1.14 24.17
CA ALA A 69 14.59 -2.44 23.70
C ALA A 69 13.46 -3.34 23.15
N SER A 70 12.28 -3.35 23.79
CA SER A 70 11.15 -4.16 23.35
C SER A 70 10.59 -3.68 22.02
N THR A 71 10.37 -2.37 21.88
CA THR A 71 9.84 -1.78 20.64
C THR A 71 10.84 -1.89 19.50
N ALA A 72 12.12 -1.66 19.77
CA ALA A 72 13.20 -1.84 18.80
C ALA A 72 13.24 -3.27 18.26
N GLU A 73 13.02 -4.27 19.12
CA GLU A 73 13.00 -5.67 18.72
C GLU A 73 11.78 -6.01 17.86
N SER A 74 10.59 -5.55 18.25
CA SER A 74 9.38 -5.72 17.43
C SER A 74 9.53 -5.11 16.04
N VAL A 75 10.06 -3.88 15.94
CA VAL A 75 10.30 -3.21 14.65
C VAL A 75 11.27 -4.00 13.78
N ARG A 76 12.36 -4.52 14.36
CA ARG A 76 13.33 -5.34 13.62
C ARG A 76 12.71 -6.62 13.05
N GLN A 77 11.90 -7.30 13.85
CA GLN A 77 11.24 -8.55 13.44
C GLN A 77 10.23 -8.32 12.32
N GLU A 78 9.38 -7.29 12.44
CA GLU A 78 8.39 -6.98 11.40
C GLU A 78 9.04 -6.63 10.07
N ILE A 79 10.08 -5.78 10.09
CA ILE A 79 10.85 -5.45 8.89
C ILE A 79 11.45 -6.70 8.23
N ALA A 80 12.03 -7.61 9.01
CA ALA A 80 12.65 -8.82 8.47
C ALA A 80 11.62 -9.73 7.76
N LEU A 81 10.37 -9.76 8.23
CA LEU A 81 9.30 -10.54 7.62
C LEU A 81 8.78 -9.93 6.31
N SER A 82 8.81 -8.60 6.17
CA SER A 82 8.24 -7.89 5.02
C SER A 82 9.11 -7.90 3.75
N LEU A 83 10.41 -8.13 3.86
CA LEU A 83 11.35 -7.98 2.72
C LEU A 83 11.43 -9.19 1.75
N ASP A 84 10.79 -10.31 2.09
CA ASP A 84 10.95 -11.59 1.37
C ASP A 84 9.97 -11.77 0.19
N GLU A 85 8.99 -10.87 0.01
CA GLU A 85 7.94 -11.08 -0.99
C GLU A 85 8.24 -10.44 -2.36
N GLN A 86 7.88 -11.17 -3.43
CA GLN A 86 7.92 -10.70 -4.81
C GLN A 86 6.51 -10.25 -5.22
N GLN A 87 6.23 -8.95 -5.13
CA GLN A 87 5.05 -8.36 -5.75
C GLN A 87 5.43 -7.61 -7.03
N HIS A 88 4.57 -7.65 -8.04
CA HIS A 88 4.75 -6.85 -9.25
C HIS A 88 4.19 -5.45 -9.00
N PRO A 89 4.96 -4.39 -9.27
CA PRO A 89 4.50 -3.03 -9.00
C PRO A 89 3.36 -2.64 -9.94
N VAL A 90 2.40 -1.92 -9.39
CA VAL A 90 1.24 -1.36 -10.09
C VAL A 90 1.11 0.11 -9.73
N LEU A 91 0.24 0.84 -10.43
CA LEU A 91 -0.14 2.18 -9.96
C LEU A 91 -0.91 2.05 -8.65
N ILE A 92 -0.48 2.81 -7.65
CA ILE A 92 -1.16 2.95 -6.36
C ILE A 92 -1.53 4.41 -6.13
N HIS A 93 -2.56 4.64 -5.31
CA HIS A 93 -2.97 5.96 -4.86
C HIS A 93 -1.92 6.57 -3.94
N GLY A 94 -1.38 5.78 -3.01
CA GLY A 94 -0.27 6.17 -2.15
C GLY A 94 -0.68 6.86 -0.84
N ASP A 95 -1.91 7.36 -0.76
CA ASP A 95 -2.50 7.92 0.47
C ASP A 95 -4.02 7.68 0.51
N LEU A 96 -4.45 6.41 0.38
CA LEU A 96 -5.87 6.07 0.24
C LEU A 96 -6.56 5.94 1.60
N SER A 97 -6.73 7.07 2.27
CA SER A 97 -7.42 7.21 3.54
C SER A 97 -8.89 7.66 3.36
N PRO A 98 -9.78 7.43 4.34
CA PRO A 98 -11.20 7.79 4.22
C PRO A 98 -11.47 9.27 3.92
N GLU A 99 -10.60 10.18 4.36
CA GLU A 99 -10.65 11.61 4.08
C GLU A 99 -10.48 11.96 2.60
N HIS A 100 -9.85 11.06 1.82
CA HIS A 100 -9.66 11.20 0.38
C HIS A 100 -10.77 10.53 -0.44
N ILE A 101 -11.80 10.01 0.22
CA ILE A 101 -12.95 9.34 -0.42
C ILE A 101 -14.20 10.20 -0.24
N LEU A 102 -14.66 10.80 -1.33
CA LEU A 102 -15.91 11.55 -1.38
C LEU A 102 -17.05 10.59 -1.73
N VAL A 103 -18.13 10.60 -0.95
CA VAL A 103 -19.32 9.78 -1.19
C VAL A 103 -20.52 10.67 -1.46
N ASN A 104 -21.14 10.51 -2.62
CA ASN A 104 -22.45 11.08 -2.89
C ASN A 104 -23.49 10.34 -2.04
N THR A 105 -24.13 11.05 -1.11
CA THR A 105 -25.06 10.43 -0.14
C THR A 105 -26.40 10.01 -0.75
N GLU A 106 -26.75 10.53 -1.92
CA GLU A 106 -27.98 10.20 -2.64
C GLU A 106 -27.79 8.99 -3.56
N THR A 107 -26.68 8.95 -4.31
CA THR A 107 -26.41 7.90 -5.31
C THR A 107 -25.49 6.78 -4.79
N GLY A 108 -24.77 7.04 -3.71
CA GLY A 108 -23.71 6.17 -3.19
C GLY A 108 -22.48 6.09 -4.10
N GLU A 109 -22.36 6.96 -5.10
CA GLU A 109 -21.16 7.07 -5.92
C GLU A 109 -19.97 7.55 -5.11
N ILE A 110 -18.78 7.07 -5.48
CA ILE A 110 -17.53 7.47 -4.83
C ILE A 110 -16.68 8.26 -5.82
N SER A 111 -15.92 9.21 -5.30
CA SER A 111 -14.83 9.90 -6.01
C SER A 111 -13.61 9.90 -5.10
N VAL A 112 -12.43 9.66 -5.69
CA VAL A 112 -11.15 9.65 -4.97
C VAL A 112 -10.39 10.90 -5.37
N ILE A 113 -9.74 11.55 -4.40
CA ILE A 113 -8.97 12.78 -4.57
C ILE A 113 -7.58 12.62 -3.95
N ASP A 114 -6.72 13.62 -4.18
CA ASP A 114 -5.37 13.70 -3.61
C ASP A 114 -4.37 12.62 -4.08
N PHE A 115 -4.19 12.54 -5.41
CA PHE A 115 -3.20 11.67 -6.04
C PHE A 115 -1.76 12.20 -5.93
N GLY A 116 -1.46 13.08 -4.96
CA GLY A 116 -0.14 13.69 -4.79
C GLY A 116 0.97 12.66 -4.53
N ASP A 117 0.62 11.60 -3.81
CA ASP A 117 1.51 10.49 -3.47
C ASP A 117 1.41 9.30 -4.43
N SER A 118 0.65 9.43 -5.54
CA SER A 118 0.46 8.33 -6.47
C SER A 118 1.75 7.96 -7.21
N GLY A 119 1.95 6.67 -7.37
CA GLY A 119 3.15 6.16 -8.03
C GLY A 119 3.14 4.66 -8.24
N MET A 120 4.22 4.16 -8.83
CA MET A 120 4.44 2.72 -9.00
C MET A 120 4.88 2.09 -7.68
N GLY A 121 4.10 1.15 -7.14
CA GLY A 121 4.33 0.57 -5.82
C GLY A 121 3.68 -0.79 -5.58
N ASP A 122 3.76 -1.26 -4.34
CA ASP A 122 3.13 -2.50 -3.89
C ASP A 122 1.60 -2.31 -3.78
N PRO A 123 0.76 -3.11 -4.47
CA PRO A 123 -0.69 -2.99 -4.38
C PRO A 123 -1.25 -3.14 -2.96
N ALA A 124 -0.54 -3.81 -2.05
CA ALA A 124 -1.00 -3.96 -0.67
C ALA A 124 -1.05 -2.63 0.09
N TYR A 125 -0.30 -1.61 -0.36
CA TYR A 125 -0.20 -0.32 0.31
C TYR A 125 -1.53 0.43 0.38
N ASP A 126 -2.27 0.53 -0.73
CA ASP A 126 -3.59 1.19 -0.77
C ASP A 126 -4.70 0.46 0.01
N VAL A 127 -4.41 -0.72 0.57
CA VAL A 127 -5.37 -1.47 1.38
C VAL A 127 -5.04 -1.35 2.88
N MET A 128 -3.88 -0.77 3.22
CA MET A 128 -3.37 -0.71 4.58
C MET A 128 -4.30 0.10 5.51
N ASP A 129 -4.76 1.28 5.07
CA ASP A 129 -5.56 2.17 5.92
C ASP A 129 -6.97 1.65 6.18
N GLU A 130 -7.62 1.06 5.18
CA GLU A 130 -8.91 0.39 5.36
C GLU A 130 -8.79 -0.83 6.31
N LEU A 131 -7.59 -1.41 6.39
CA LEU A 131 -7.29 -2.47 7.33
C LEU A 131 -6.86 -1.94 8.71
N LEU A 132 -6.36 -0.71 8.87
CA LEU A 132 -5.87 -0.17 10.16
C LEU A 132 -6.85 -0.32 11.34
N PRO A 133 -8.17 -0.13 11.21
CA PRO A 133 -9.14 -0.42 12.28
C PRO A 133 -9.17 -1.89 12.73
N TRP A 134 -8.72 -2.82 11.87
CA TRP A 134 -8.51 -4.23 12.19
C TRP A 134 -7.11 -4.53 12.74
N TYR A 135 -6.14 -3.61 12.58
CA TYR A 135 -4.78 -3.70 13.12
C TYR A 135 -4.68 -3.24 14.57
N ASP A 136 -5.56 -2.36 15.06
CA ASP A 136 -5.57 -1.86 16.46
C ASP A 136 -6.13 -2.89 17.46
N ASN A 137 -6.17 -4.17 17.09
CA ASN A 137 -6.58 -5.27 17.95
C ASN A 137 -5.33 -5.90 18.61
N PRO A 138 -5.06 -5.65 19.91
CA PRO A 138 -3.85 -6.12 20.60
C PRO A 138 -3.74 -7.65 20.75
N ASN A 139 -4.69 -8.43 20.25
CA ASN A 139 -4.78 -9.88 20.42
C ASN A 139 -4.46 -10.72 19.16
N ARG A 140 -3.80 -10.19 18.11
CA ARG A 140 -3.45 -11.03 16.94
C ARG A 140 -2.00 -10.94 16.46
N ASN A 141 -1.40 -12.13 16.38
CA ASN A 141 -0.04 -12.41 15.94
C ASN A 141 0.08 -12.43 14.40
N SER A 142 1.08 -11.67 13.92
CA SER A 142 1.93 -11.87 12.72
C SER A 142 1.41 -11.48 11.34
N ALA A 143 2.35 -10.92 10.55
CA ALA A 143 2.32 -10.67 9.10
C ALA A 143 1.74 -11.82 8.24
N VAL A 144 1.71 -13.04 8.75
CA VAL A 144 1.09 -14.21 8.11
C VAL A 144 -0.42 -14.06 7.91
N GLN A 145 -1.14 -13.43 8.84
CA GLN A 145 -2.59 -13.20 8.67
C GLN A 145 -2.89 -12.08 7.67
N LEU A 146 -2.02 -11.07 7.60
CA LEU A 146 -2.07 -9.99 6.62
C LEU A 146 -1.90 -10.54 5.20
N LYS A 147 -0.97 -11.48 5.03
CA LYS A 147 -0.75 -12.23 3.79
C LYS A 147 -2.00 -12.97 3.33
N VAL A 148 -2.77 -13.58 4.24
CA VAL A 148 -4.02 -14.28 3.90
C VAL A 148 -5.11 -13.31 3.44
N ILE A 149 -5.19 -12.12 4.03
CA ILE A 149 -6.18 -11.10 3.64
C ILE A 149 -5.78 -10.45 2.31
N ALA A 150 -4.51 -10.05 2.15
CA ALA A 150 -3.99 -9.50 0.90
C ALA A 150 -4.18 -10.48 -0.28
N LEU A 151 -3.83 -11.76 -0.10
CA LEU A 151 -4.04 -12.82 -1.11
C LEU A 151 -5.52 -13.03 -1.46
N ARG A 152 -6.44 -12.81 -0.51
CA ARG A 152 -7.89 -12.90 -0.75
C ARG A 152 -8.46 -11.68 -1.47
N LEU A 153 -7.79 -10.54 -1.37
CA LEU A 153 -8.19 -9.28 -2.00
C LEU A 153 -7.52 -9.05 -3.37
N THR A 154 -6.44 -9.75 -3.68
CA THR A 154 -5.92 -9.88 -5.06
C THR A 154 -6.76 -10.88 -5.86
N PRO A 155 -7.46 -10.46 -6.93
CA PRO A 155 -8.04 -11.40 -7.87
C PRO A 155 -6.92 -11.97 -8.76
N PHE A 156 -6.69 -13.28 -8.67
CA PHE A 156 -6.07 -14.14 -9.68
C PHE A 156 -4.77 -13.64 -10.37
N VAL A 157 -3.62 -14.19 -9.94
CA VAL A 157 -2.46 -14.34 -10.83
C VAL A 157 -2.61 -15.65 -11.63
N MET A 158 -2.75 -15.48 -12.95
CA MET A 158 -2.53 -16.45 -14.03
C MET A 158 -3.35 -17.75 -14.05
N ARG A 159 -4.43 -17.76 -14.84
CA ARG A 159 -4.63 -18.88 -15.78
C ARG A 159 -3.96 -18.49 -17.09
N GLN A 160 -2.81 -19.10 -17.39
CA GLN A 160 -2.28 -19.13 -18.75
C GLN A 160 -3.02 -20.22 -19.56
N PRO A 161 -3.10 -20.07 -20.89
CA PRO A 161 -4.01 -20.85 -21.76
C PRO A 161 -3.74 -22.36 -21.76
#